data_AF-A0A3D2E2Q0-F1
#
_entry.id   AF-A0A3D2E2Q0-F1
#
_cell.length_a   1.000
_cell.length_b   1.000
_cell.length_c   1.000
_cell.angle_alpha   90.00
_cell.angle_beta   90.00
_cell.angle_gamma   90.00
#
_symmetry.space_group_name_H-M   'P 1'
#
loop_
_entity.id
_entity.type
_entity.pdbx_description
1 polymer ?
#
loop_
_entity_poly.entity_id
_entity_poly.type
_entity_poly.pdbx_seq_one_letter_code
_entity_poly.pdbx_strand_id
1 'polypeptide(L)'
;MELQRIRHDLFGIAKRLKSIDRRYELFFNRKKNRYEIYANGAMQMALPFERLDARTLTYARKTRLENLEKIIAEIEEENARLEIQKTRETRDKILAAEEG
;
A
#
# COMPACT_ATOMS: atom_id res chain seq x y z
N MET A 1 -0.76 -14.45 17.46
CA MET A 1 -0.14 -13.11 17.64
C MET A 1 -0.78 -12.46 18.84
N GLU A 2 -0.04 -11.73 19.68
CA GLU A 2 -0.65 -10.99 20.80
C GLU A 2 -0.79 -9.52 20.37
N LEU A 3 -1.87 -9.26 19.62
CA LEU A 3 -2.21 -7.93 19.11
C LEU A 3 -3.27 -7.32 20.01
N GLN A 4 -2.95 -6.17 20.59
CA GLN A 4 -3.90 -5.39 21.39
C GLN A 4 -4.44 -4.25 20.54
N ARG A 5 -5.75 -4.24 20.29
CA ARG A 5 -6.39 -3.16 19.54
C ARG A 5 -6.45 -1.88 20.37
N ILE A 6 -6.04 -0.76 19.78
CA ILE A 6 -6.08 0.55 20.40
C ILE A 6 -7.20 1.36 19.75
N ARG A 7 -8.24 1.63 20.54
CA ARG A 7 -9.39 2.44 20.12
C ARG A 7 -9.28 3.90 20.59
N HIS A 8 -8.61 4.09 21.73
CA HIS A 8 -8.42 5.38 22.36
C HIS A 8 -6.96 5.50 22.81
N ASP A 9 -6.37 6.65 22.54
CA ASP A 9 -5.01 7.02 22.92
C ASP A 9 -4.99 8.50 23.33
N LEU A 10 -3.93 8.92 24.02
CA LEU A 10 -3.80 10.25 24.61
C LEU A 10 -3.98 11.39 23.59
N PHE A 11 -3.54 11.20 22.35
CA PHE A 11 -3.58 12.23 21.30
C PHE A 11 -4.66 11.97 20.24
N GLY A 12 -5.53 10.99 20.47
CA GLY A 12 -6.57 10.57 19.53
C GLY A 12 -6.04 10.12 18.16
N ILE A 13 -4.81 9.61 18.08
CA ILE A 13 -4.18 9.08 16.87
C ILE A 13 -5.03 7.96 16.25
N ALA A 14 -5.55 7.02 17.04
CA ALA A 14 -6.41 5.94 16.55
C ALA A 14 -7.66 6.48 15.83
N LYS A 15 -8.26 7.56 16.37
CA LYS A 15 -9.40 8.24 15.73
C LYS A 15 -8.96 9.01 14.49
N ARG A 16 -7.84 9.72 14.53
CA ARG A 16 -7.32 10.53 13.42
C ARG A 16 -6.84 9.68 12.24
N LEU A 17 -6.34 8.46 12.48
CA LEU A 17 -6.01 7.51 11.41
C LEU A 17 -7.23 7.20 10.53
N LYS A 18 -8.44 7.20 11.11
CA LYS A 18 -9.69 6.99 10.36
C LYS A 18 -10.01 8.12 9.37
N SER A 19 -9.48 9.32 9.57
CA SER A 19 -9.64 10.41 8.60
C SER A 19 -8.70 10.26 7.41
N ILE A 20 -7.62 9.46 7.55
CA ILE A 20 -6.76 9.09 6.42
C ILE A 20 -7.44 7.96 5.66
N ASP A 21 -7.72 6.84 6.33
CA ASP A 21 -8.52 5.73 5.78
C ASP A 21 -9.44 5.17 6.86
N ARG A 22 -10.74 5.11 6.57
CA ARG A 22 -11.75 4.59 7.51
C ARG A 22 -11.50 3.14 7.92
N ARG A 23 -10.76 2.39 7.11
CA ARG A 23 -10.42 0.98 7.35
C ARG A 23 -9.22 0.82 8.28
N TYR A 24 -8.44 1.87 8.56
CA TYR A 24 -7.24 1.78 9.39
C TYR A 24 -7.55 1.46 10.83
N GLU A 25 -6.92 0.42 11.36
CA GLU A 25 -7.06 -0.04 12.73
C GLU A 25 -5.67 -0.10 13.37
N LEU A 26 -5.54 0.56 14.51
CA LEU A 26 -4.29 0.63 15.25
C LEU A 26 -4.21 -0.53 16.25
N PHE A 27 -3.08 -1.24 16.22
CA PHE A 27 -2.77 -2.32 17.12
C PHE A 27 -1.40 -2.10 17.76
N PHE A 28 -1.24 -2.60 18.98
CA PHE A 28 0.05 -2.76 19.62
C PHE A 28 0.41 -4.24 19.66
N ASN A 29 1.53 -4.58 19.05
CA ASN A 29 2.05 -5.94 18.99
C ASN A 29 2.95 -6.17 20.21
N ARG A 30 2.44 -6.91 21.21
CA ARG A 30 3.16 -7.16 22.46
C ARG A 30 4.41 -8.03 22.28
N LYS A 31 4.40 -8.91 21.27
CA LYS A 31 5.57 -9.74 20.94
C LYS A 31 6.72 -8.94 20.33
N LYS A 32 6.39 -7.96 19.50
CA LYS A 32 7.37 -7.14 18.78
C LYS A 32 7.60 -5.76 19.40
N ASN A 33 6.91 -5.48 20.51
CA ASN A 33 6.92 -4.22 21.25
C ASN A 33 6.77 -2.97 20.35
N ARG A 34 5.82 -3.00 19.41
CA ARG A 34 5.64 -1.93 18.43
C ARG A 34 4.19 -1.74 18.01
N TYR A 35 3.88 -0.56 17.49
CA TYR A 35 2.57 -0.29 16.92
C TYR A 35 2.50 -0.71 15.46
N GLU A 36 1.34 -1.24 15.06
CA GLU A 36 1.08 -1.73 13.71
C GLU A 36 -0.31 -1.23 13.27
N ILE A 37 -0.42 -0.83 12.00
CA ILE A 37 -1.69 -0.42 11.39
C ILE A 37 -2.14 -1.51 10.44
N TYR A 38 -3.39 -1.91 10.59
CA TYR A 38 -4.06 -2.91 9.77
C TYR A 38 -5.21 -2.26 9.01
N ALA A 39 -5.56 -2.82 7.86
CA ALA A 39 -6.77 -2.48 7.12
C ALA A 39 -7.35 -3.77 6.53
N ASN A 40 -8.66 -3.97 6.69
CA ASN A 40 -9.36 -5.16 6.18
C ASN A 40 -8.70 -6.50 6.59
N GLY A 41 -8.17 -6.58 7.82
CA GLY A 41 -7.50 -7.80 8.32
C GLY A 41 -6.06 -8.01 7.85
N ALA A 42 -5.54 -7.18 6.93
CA ALA A 42 -4.17 -7.22 6.45
C ALA A 42 -3.30 -6.13 7.09
N MET A 43 -2.05 -6.47 7.40
CA MET A 43 -1.07 -5.50 7.92
C MET A 43 -0.68 -4.53 6.82
N GLN A 44 -0.88 -3.23 7.05
CA GLN A 44 -0.53 -2.18 6.09
C GLN A 44 0.84 -1.59 6.38
N MET A 45 1.16 -1.37 7.65
CA MET A 45 2.42 -0.76 8.04
C MET A 45 2.78 -1.05 9.51
N ALA A 46 4.08 -1.22 9.77
CA ALA A 46 4.65 -1.17 11.12
C ALA A 46 5.11 0.26 11.40
N LEU A 47 4.75 0.79 12.57
CA LEU A 47 5.23 2.10 12.97
C LEU A 47 6.66 1.96 13.52
N PRO A 48 7.63 2.75 13.03
CA PRO A 48 9.02 2.69 13.49
C PRO A 48 9.24 3.46 14.81
N PHE A 49 8.17 3.83 15.51
CA PHE A 49 8.21 4.67 16.69
C PHE A 49 7.62 3.92 17.89
N GLU A 50 8.23 4.11 19.06
CA GLU A 50 7.80 3.50 20.33
C GLU A 50 6.57 4.18 20.95
N ARG A 51 6.16 5.33 20.42
CA ARG A 51 5.05 6.14 20.93
C ARG A 51 4.18 6.64 19.80
N LEU A 52 2.90 6.82 20.11
CA LEU A 52 1.92 7.42 19.21
C LEU A 52 2.00 8.94 19.33
N ASP A 53 2.34 9.61 18.24
CA ASP A 53 2.41 11.06 18.16
C ASP A 53 2.06 11.54 16.74
N ALA A 54 2.22 12.84 16.46
CA ALA A 54 1.92 13.39 15.15
C ALA A 54 2.71 12.74 13.99
N ARG A 55 3.91 12.21 14.25
CA ARG A 55 4.74 11.51 13.24
C ARG A 55 4.05 10.24 12.75
N THR A 56 3.22 9.59 13.57
CA THR A 56 2.40 8.46 13.14
C THR A 56 1.49 8.82 11.97
N LEU A 57 0.84 9.98 12.03
CA LEU A 57 -0.07 10.43 10.97
C LEU A 57 0.69 10.84 9.71
N THR A 58 1.82 11.52 9.88
CA THR A 58 2.70 11.88 8.76
C THR A 58 3.24 10.64 8.06
N TYR A 59 3.72 9.66 8.82
CA TYR A 59 4.20 8.38 8.29
C TYR A 59 3.10 7.63 7.55
N ALA A 60 1.90 7.50 8.14
CA ALA A 60 0.78 6.82 7.50
C ALA A 60 0.36 7.46 6.17
N ARG A 61 0.38 8.80 6.08
CA ARG A 61 0.13 9.52 4.82
C ARG A 61 1.24 9.27 3.80
N LYS A 62 2.49 9.35 4.22
CA LYS A 62 3.65 9.15 3.35
C LYS A 62 3.66 7.75 2.75
N THR A 63 3.55 6.71 3.59
CA THR A 63 3.54 5.32 3.12
C THR A 63 2.37 5.03 2.20
N ARG A 64 1.20 5.64 2.44
CA ARG A 64 0.06 5.49 1.52
C ARG A 64 0.34 6.10 0.14
N LEU A 65 0.99 7.26 0.09
CA LEU A 65 1.36 7.90 -1.17
C LEU A 65 2.44 7.09 -1.90
N GLU A 66 3.50 6.68 -1.20
CA GLU A 66 4.57 5.84 -1.76
C GLU A 66 4.03 4.52 -2.32
N ASN A 67 3.05 3.90 -1.64
CA ASN A 67 2.41 2.69 -2.16
C ASN A 67 1.56 2.96 -3.40
N LEU A 68 0.87 4.11 -3.48
CA LEU A 68 0.08 4.48 -4.65
C LEU A 68 0.96 4.72 -5.87
N GLU A 69 2.07 5.44 -5.70
CA GLU A 69 3.04 5.70 -6.77
C GLU A 69 3.62 4.39 -7.33
N LYS A 70 3.96 3.44 -6.46
CA LYS A 70 4.41 2.11 -6.88
C LYS A 70 3.37 1.36 -7.71
N ILE A 71 2.11 1.37 -7.28
CA ILE A 71 1.02 0.71 -8.00
C ILE A 71 0.84 1.35 -9.39
N ILE A 72 0.91 2.68 -9.49
CA ILE A 72 0.84 3.38 -10.79
C ILE A 72 2.00 2.96 -11.69
N ALA A 73 3.22 2.92 -11.16
CA ALA A 73 4.40 2.51 -11.92
C ALA A 73 4.29 1.05 -12.42
N GLU A 74 3.78 0.13 -11.60
CA GLU A 74 3.54 -1.27 -12.00
C GLU A 74 2.51 -1.35 -13.15
N ILE A 75 1.43 -0.57 -13.08
CA ILE A 75 0.41 -0.50 -14.14
C ILE A 75 1.03 0.04 -15.44
N GLU A 76 1.84 1.09 -15.37
CA GLU A 76 2.51 1.67 -16.53
C GLU A 76 3.50 0.68 -17.17
N GLU A 77 4.26 -0.06 -16.36
CA GLU A 77 5.18 -1.07 -16.85
C GLU A 77 4.44 -2.22 -17.54
N GLU A 78 3.33 -2.68 -16.97
CA GLU A 78 2.50 -3.73 -17.57
C GLU A 78 1.87 -3.27 -18.89
N ASN A 79 1.34 -2.04 -18.94
CA ASN A 79 0.82 -1.44 -20.18
C ASN A 79 1.89 -1.34 -21.27
N ALA A 80 3.11 -0.91 -20.91
CA ALA A 80 4.23 -0.83 -21.86
C ALA A 80 4.61 -2.21 -22.41
N ARG A 81 4.62 -3.25 -21.56
CA ARG A 81 4.86 -4.64 -22.00
C ARG A 81 3.76 -5.14 -22.95
N LEU A 82 2.49 -4.85 -22.66
CA LEU A 82 1.37 -5.24 -23.50
C LEU A 82 1.41 -4.55 -24.88
N GLU A 83 1.80 -3.28 -24.94
CA GLU A 83 1.95 -2.57 -26.22
C GLU A 83 3.10 -3.12 -27.06
N ILE A 84 4.23 -3.48 -26.44
CA ILE A 84 5.33 -4.16 -27.15
C ILE A 84 4.88 -5.52 -27.69
N GLN A 85 4.13 -6.30 -26.91
CA GLN A 85 3.59 -7.59 -27.35
C GLN A 85 2.62 -7.42 -28.52
N LYS A 86 1.64 -6.51 -28.44
CA LYS A 86 0.71 -6.23 -29.54
C LYS A 86 1.44 -5.79 -30.81
N THR A 87 2.46 -4.94 -30.68
CA THR A 87 3.23 -4.46 -31.84
C THR A 87 3.97 -5.61 -32.51
N ARG A 88 4.58 -6.51 -31.72
CA ARG A 88 5.21 -7.73 -32.25
C ARG A 88 4.20 -8.64 -32.93
N GLU A 89 3.10 -8.97 -32.28
CA GLU A 89 2.06 -9.83 -32.85
C GLU A 89 1.47 -9.25 -34.14
N THR A 90 1.26 -7.93 -34.19
CA THR A 90 0.75 -7.26 -35.39
C THR A 90 1.77 -7.32 -36.51
N ARG A 91 3.06 -7.10 -36.22
CA ARG A 91 4.14 -7.21 -37.20
C ARG A 91 4.27 -8.63 -37.74
N ASP A 92 4.22 -9.64 -36.87
CA ASP A 92 4.34 -11.04 -37.27
C ASP A 92 3.15 -11.48 -38.14
N LYS A 93 1.93 -11.00 -37.85
CA LYS A 93 0.75 -11.22 -38.68
C LYS A 93 0.85 -10.56 -40.06
N ILE A 94 1.41 -9.36 -40.15
CA ILE A 94 1.60 -8.67 -41.43
C ILE A 94 2.61 -9.44 -42.30
N LEU A 95 3.75 -9.84 -41.72
CA LEU A 95 4.76 -10.62 -42.43
C LEU A 95 4.20 -11.96 -42.94
N ALA A 96 3.45 -12.68 -42.10
CA ALA A 96 2.81 -13.93 -42.50
C ALA A 96 1.75 -13.77 -43.61
N ALA A 97 1.16 -12.57 -43.77
CA ALA A 97 0.20 -12.29 -44.82
C ALA A 97 0.85 -11.83 -46.14
N GLU A 98 2.11 -11.40 -46.14
CA GLU A 98 2.87 -11.04 -47.34
C GLU A 98 3.60 -12.25 -47.97
N GLU A 99 3.83 -13.32 -47.21
CA GLU A 99 4.50 -14.56 -47.67
C GLU A 99 3.53 -15.65 -48.20
N GLY A 100 2.22 -15.41 -48.20
CA GLY A 100 1.18 -16.32 -48.69
C GLY A 100 0.45 -15.81 -49.93
#